data_AF-A0A1G5RYB4-F1
#
_entry.id   AF-A0A1G5RYB4-F1
#
_cell.length_a   1.000
_cell.length_b   1.000
_cell.length_c   1.000
_cell.angle_alpha   90.00
_cell.angle_beta   90.00
_cell.angle_gamma   90.00
#
_symmetry.space_group_name_H-M   'P 1'
#
loop_
_entity.id
_entity.type
_entity.pdbx_description
1 polymer ?
#
loop_
_entity_poly.entity_id
_entity_poly.type
_entity_poly.pdbx_seq_one_letter_code
_entity_poly.pdbx_strand_id
1 'polypeptide(L)'
;MQSSDEIEALFYSLMKIQSDTGTSLEKDMSDYIYSWLNQLEYFKEHPHLLSNHTLPGDPYQRAIVWGLVKGNSPNTIILIHHHDVVDIFEYEDLKEVALNPDALKKHLKQKKLSPEVQTDLADPDWIFGRGSCDMKAGAAVQMWLMERYASEVESFNGSLLFLSVPDEENLSAGMRDAITLLNNLREEHGLNFVTTINSEPIALTAEKRPIFHEGTVGKIMPILYARGKKSHVGDVFAGFNPVWLLSQMHSEIELSSDFSDHYEGEVTPPPAWVYLRDQKAQYDASLPESAVAYFSILTLYTTPGEILDKLKAYAERSFKTCIQKYIESVATYNVYSKEKIERLNIAPRVVTLEELTTMLTVQNGPKFKTLYETRATELSQSVAAGELTLQEATIDMISYMLTQLNDHEPIIVIAFSGPFYPHVTNSKLKDAAGFSFKERVNQFTESHWGITYESKHYFMGISDLSYTSFSLQNEDIEAVRKNMPGWNILYGIPIEGLKKLSMPVVNLGPWGKDLHKITERVHKVDAFQRLPLLIEHVIDSVFNALV
;
A
#
# COMPACT_ATOMS: atom_id res chain seq x y z
N MET A 1 -4.66 32.60 -14.07
CA MET A 1 -4.37 32.20 -15.47
C MET A 1 -2.88 31.94 -15.64
N GLN A 2 -1.98 32.89 -15.31
CA GLN A 2 -0.53 32.68 -15.43
C GLN A 2 -0.01 31.44 -14.67
N SER A 3 -0.49 31.20 -13.43
CA SER A 3 -0.11 30.02 -12.64
C SER A 3 -0.61 28.67 -13.18
N SER A 4 -1.76 28.63 -13.88
CA SER A 4 -2.31 27.35 -14.39
C SER A 4 -1.49 26.81 -15.56
N ASP A 5 -0.98 27.69 -16.43
CA ASP A 5 -0.16 27.30 -17.58
C ASP A 5 1.24 26.83 -17.12
N GLU A 6 1.77 27.42 -16.05
CA GLU A 6 3.04 27.01 -15.42
C GLU A 6 2.95 25.60 -14.82
N ILE A 7 1.89 25.32 -14.04
CA ILE A 7 1.64 23.98 -13.47
C ILE A 7 1.44 22.95 -14.58
N GLU A 8 0.67 23.28 -15.61
CA GLU A 8 0.46 22.38 -16.75
C GLU A 8 1.78 22.08 -17.47
N ALA A 9 2.62 23.09 -17.73
CA ALA A 9 3.92 22.89 -18.37
C ALA A 9 4.85 22.00 -17.52
N LEU A 10 4.85 22.18 -16.20
CA LEU A 10 5.57 21.30 -15.27
C LEU A 10 5.02 19.87 -15.32
N PHE A 11 3.70 19.70 -15.25
CA PHE A 11 3.03 18.41 -15.38
C PHE A 11 3.41 17.68 -16.68
N TYR A 12 3.38 18.35 -17.84
CA TYR A 12 3.81 17.76 -19.11
C TYR A 12 5.29 17.38 -19.14
N SER A 13 6.12 18.01 -18.32
CA SER A 13 7.54 17.64 -18.17
C SER A 13 7.69 16.37 -17.33
N LEU A 14 6.93 16.24 -16.23
CA LEU A 14 6.86 15.01 -15.43
C LEU A 14 6.29 13.84 -16.25
N MET A 15 5.26 14.07 -17.07
CA MET A 15 4.65 13.03 -17.90
C MET A 15 5.66 12.33 -18.81
N LYS A 16 6.63 13.08 -19.37
CA LYS A 16 7.64 12.55 -20.30
C LYS A 16 8.64 11.59 -19.66
N ILE A 17 8.73 11.56 -18.34
CA ILE A 17 9.70 10.74 -17.61
C ILE A 17 9.00 9.46 -17.18
N GLN A 18 9.48 8.31 -17.65
CA GLN A 18 8.97 7.02 -17.18
C GLN A 18 9.52 6.74 -15.78
N SER A 19 8.66 6.32 -14.86
CA SER A 19 9.01 6.11 -13.44
C SER A 19 8.33 4.86 -12.89
N ASP A 20 8.43 3.74 -13.60
CA ASP A 20 7.73 2.50 -13.25
C ASP A 20 8.15 2.02 -11.85
N THR A 21 7.17 1.78 -10.98
CA THR A 21 7.34 1.35 -9.60
C THR A 21 8.15 0.07 -9.49
N GLY A 22 9.00 -0.02 -8.47
CA GLY A 22 9.86 -1.18 -8.23
C GLY A 22 10.97 -1.34 -9.26
N THR A 23 11.43 -0.25 -9.90
CA THR A 23 12.50 -0.30 -10.92
C THR A 23 13.50 0.85 -10.77
N SER A 24 14.61 0.77 -11.52
CA SER A 24 15.58 1.88 -11.60
C SER A 24 15.05 3.12 -12.33
N LEU A 25 13.89 3.04 -13.01
CA LEU A 25 13.32 4.17 -13.77
C LEU A 25 12.83 5.29 -12.85
N GLU A 26 12.46 4.97 -11.60
CA GLU A 26 12.06 5.96 -10.59
C GLU A 26 13.15 7.01 -10.33
N LYS A 27 14.43 6.64 -10.51
CA LYS A 27 15.57 7.51 -10.29
C LYS A 27 15.54 8.75 -11.19
N ASP A 28 15.22 8.58 -12.47
CA ASP A 28 15.21 9.70 -13.43
C ASP A 28 14.17 10.76 -13.03
N MET A 29 13.06 10.33 -12.42
CA MET A 29 12.07 11.24 -11.86
C MET A 29 12.60 11.97 -10.63
N SER A 30 13.22 11.25 -9.68
CA SER A 30 13.82 11.88 -8.50
C SER A 30 14.91 12.90 -8.87
N ASP A 31 15.75 12.59 -9.86
CA ASP A 31 16.80 13.48 -10.36
C ASP A 31 16.20 14.73 -11.04
N TYR A 32 15.10 14.57 -11.78
CA TYR A 32 14.38 15.71 -12.38
C TYR A 32 13.76 16.62 -11.33
N ILE A 33 13.02 16.06 -10.36
CA ILE A 33 12.36 16.83 -9.29
C ILE A 33 13.40 17.61 -8.48
N TYR A 34 14.51 16.95 -8.08
CA TYR A 34 15.62 17.61 -7.39
C TYR A 34 16.20 18.74 -8.24
N SER A 35 16.49 18.48 -9.52
CA SER A 35 17.07 19.46 -10.44
C SER A 35 16.16 20.67 -10.61
N TRP A 36 14.85 20.46 -10.69
CA TRP A 36 13.85 21.51 -10.80
C TRP A 36 13.82 22.38 -9.53
N LEU A 37 13.72 21.77 -8.35
CA LEU A 37 13.75 22.49 -7.05
C LEU A 37 15.05 23.27 -6.88
N ASN A 38 16.19 22.69 -7.26
CA ASN A 38 17.50 23.33 -7.17
C ASN A 38 17.66 24.56 -8.10
N GLN A 39 16.74 24.77 -9.06
CA GLN A 39 16.72 26.01 -9.85
C GLN A 39 16.05 27.18 -9.16
N LEU A 40 15.24 26.94 -8.12
CA LEU A 40 14.60 27.99 -7.36
C LEU A 40 15.65 28.79 -6.59
N GLU A 41 15.55 30.12 -6.61
CA GLU A 41 16.56 31.00 -5.98
C GLU A 41 16.73 30.68 -4.49
N TYR A 42 15.63 30.41 -3.80
CA TYR A 42 15.64 30.01 -2.40
C TYR A 42 16.56 28.81 -2.11
N PHE A 43 16.50 27.75 -2.92
CA PHE A 43 17.34 26.56 -2.70
C PHE A 43 18.78 26.76 -3.18
N LYS A 44 19.03 27.70 -4.10
CA LYS A 44 20.40 28.14 -4.44
C LYS A 44 21.05 28.89 -3.28
N GLU A 45 20.29 29.72 -2.57
CA GLU A 45 20.74 30.43 -1.36
C GLU A 45 20.81 29.50 -0.13
N HIS A 46 19.97 28.46 -0.11
CA HIS A 46 19.88 27.48 0.98
C HIS A 46 20.08 26.03 0.52
N PRO A 47 21.25 25.67 -0.04
CA PRO A 47 21.47 24.35 -0.64
C PRO A 47 21.45 23.19 0.38
N HIS A 48 21.54 23.48 1.68
CA HIS A 48 21.43 22.49 2.75
C HIS A 48 19.98 22.12 3.10
N LEU A 49 18.99 22.83 2.54
CA LEU A 49 17.56 22.59 2.76
C LEU A 49 16.91 21.81 1.61
N LEU A 50 17.70 21.20 0.72
CA LEU A 50 17.25 20.38 -0.40
C LEU A 50 18.22 19.21 -0.59
N SER A 51 17.71 17.98 -0.60
CA SER A 51 18.57 16.80 -0.79
C SER A 51 17.82 15.59 -1.34
N ASN A 52 18.58 14.68 -1.95
CA ASN A 52 18.15 13.33 -2.29
C ASN A 52 18.59 12.38 -1.18
N HIS A 53 17.64 11.85 -0.42
CA HIS A 53 17.89 10.85 0.60
C HIS A 53 17.84 9.45 -0.02
N THR A 54 19.01 8.83 -0.18
CA THR A 54 19.13 7.48 -0.73
C THR A 54 18.58 6.44 0.24
N LEU A 55 17.80 5.49 -0.27
CA LEU A 55 17.26 4.39 0.53
C LEU A 55 18.35 3.35 0.87
N PRO A 56 18.61 3.06 2.15
CA PRO A 56 19.63 2.08 2.54
C PRO A 56 19.35 0.69 1.99
N GLY A 57 20.30 0.13 1.23
CA GLY A 57 20.21 -1.22 0.68
C GLY A 57 19.22 -1.38 -0.47
N ASP A 58 18.68 -0.29 -1.02
CA ASP A 58 17.78 -0.33 -2.17
C ASP A 58 18.55 -0.77 -3.44
N PRO A 59 18.11 -1.84 -4.13
CA PRO A 59 18.83 -2.37 -5.28
C PRO A 59 18.81 -1.45 -6.49
N TYR A 60 17.83 -0.55 -6.56
CA TYR A 60 17.61 0.38 -7.67
C TYR A 60 18.23 1.76 -7.41
N GLN A 61 18.83 1.98 -6.23
CA GLN A 61 19.40 3.25 -5.79
C GLN A 61 18.39 4.41 -5.89
N ARG A 62 17.13 4.13 -5.55
CA ARG A 62 16.06 5.12 -5.49
C ARG A 62 16.28 6.06 -4.31
N ALA A 63 15.69 7.25 -4.40
CA ALA A 63 15.86 8.29 -3.40
C ALA A 63 14.56 9.04 -3.14
N ILE A 64 14.40 9.49 -1.90
CA ILE A 64 13.39 10.45 -1.50
C ILE A 64 13.94 11.84 -1.80
N VAL A 65 13.22 12.65 -2.59
CA VAL A 65 13.56 14.07 -2.77
C VAL A 65 12.86 14.87 -1.69
N TRP A 66 13.61 15.62 -0.89
CA TRP A 66 13.00 16.51 0.10
C TRP A 66 13.53 17.94 -0.02
N GLY A 67 12.65 18.90 0.24
CA GLY A 67 12.98 20.33 0.24
C GLY A 67 12.25 21.05 1.37
N LEU A 68 12.95 21.87 2.14
CA LEU A 68 12.41 22.59 3.29
C LEU A 68 12.45 24.11 3.04
N VAL A 69 11.28 24.73 2.91
CA VAL A 69 11.13 26.20 2.90
C VAL A 69 10.78 26.65 4.32
N LYS A 70 11.73 27.31 4.99
CA LYS A 70 11.54 27.86 6.33
C LYS A 70 11.00 29.28 6.27
N GLY A 71 9.77 29.47 6.70
CA GLY A 71 9.22 30.80 6.98
C GLY A 71 9.43 31.21 8.44
N ASN A 72 8.51 32.02 8.97
CA ASN A 72 8.69 32.69 10.27
C ASN A 72 8.36 31.85 11.52
N SER A 73 8.02 30.56 11.36
CA SER A 73 7.57 29.69 12.45
C SER A 73 8.07 28.25 12.29
N PRO A 74 8.37 27.52 13.38
CA PRO A 74 8.72 26.10 13.34
C PRO A 74 7.54 25.19 12.97
N ASN A 75 6.29 25.69 13.02
CA ASN A 75 5.11 24.94 12.60
C ASN A 75 5.24 24.58 11.11
N THR A 76 5.25 23.29 10.82
CA THR A 76 5.63 22.75 9.52
C THR A 76 4.51 21.87 8.96
N ILE A 77 4.09 22.16 7.74
CA ILE A 77 3.20 21.29 6.96
C ILE A 77 4.06 20.45 6.02
N ILE A 78 3.77 19.15 5.96
CA ILE A 78 4.43 18.23 5.05
C ILE A 78 3.55 18.07 3.80
N LEU A 79 4.11 18.34 2.62
CA LEU A 79 3.51 18.01 1.34
C LEU A 79 4.13 16.70 0.85
N ILE A 80 3.29 15.68 0.63
CA ILE A 80 3.75 14.37 0.17
C ILE A 80 3.08 13.99 -1.15
N HIS A 81 3.86 13.37 -2.02
CA HIS A 81 3.39 12.61 -3.18
C HIS A 81 4.40 11.52 -3.50
N HIS A 82 3.95 10.46 -4.14
CA HIS A 82 4.82 9.49 -4.74
C HIS A 82 5.16 9.88 -6.19
N HIS A 83 6.34 9.53 -6.65
CA HIS A 83 6.83 9.87 -7.99
C HIS A 83 6.99 8.66 -8.92
N ASP A 84 6.79 7.46 -8.38
CA ASP A 84 6.60 6.26 -9.16
C ASP A 84 5.19 6.19 -9.76
N VAL A 85 5.02 5.36 -10.78
CA VAL A 85 3.75 5.03 -11.41
C VAL A 85 3.73 3.54 -11.71
N VAL A 86 2.55 2.90 -11.79
CA VAL A 86 2.49 1.50 -12.27
C VAL A 86 3.03 1.37 -13.71
N ASP A 87 3.41 0.16 -14.11
CA ASP A 87 4.00 -0.08 -15.42
C ASP A 87 3.06 0.27 -16.60
N ILE A 88 3.64 0.33 -17.80
CA ILE A 88 2.91 0.58 -19.04
C ILE A 88 2.54 -0.71 -19.79
N PHE A 89 2.67 -1.90 -19.21
CA PHE A 89 2.51 -3.16 -19.94
C PHE A 89 1.11 -3.33 -20.53
N GLU A 90 0.07 -2.87 -19.82
CA GLU A 90 -1.32 -2.93 -20.28
C GLU A 90 -1.62 -2.04 -21.49
N TYR A 91 -0.77 -1.04 -21.80
CA TYR A 91 -0.97 -0.18 -22.97
C TYR A 91 -0.76 -0.91 -24.29
N GLU A 92 -0.26 -2.16 -24.28
CA GLU A 92 -0.08 -3.01 -25.46
C GLU A 92 0.66 -2.29 -26.61
N ASP A 93 -0.03 -2.00 -27.71
CA ASP A 93 0.46 -1.31 -28.90
C ASP A 93 0.67 0.20 -28.70
N LEU A 94 0.21 0.76 -27.58
CA LEU A 94 0.30 2.18 -27.23
C LEU A 94 1.42 2.53 -26.25
N LYS A 95 2.28 1.58 -25.86
CA LYS A 95 3.37 1.80 -24.89
C LYS A 95 4.24 3.01 -25.20
N GLU A 96 4.66 3.14 -26.45
CA GLU A 96 5.51 4.25 -26.94
C GLU A 96 4.88 5.64 -26.81
N VAL A 97 3.56 5.70 -26.64
CA VAL A 97 2.81 6.95 -26.50
C VAL A 97 2.11 7.08 -25.14
N ALA A 98 2.21 6.09 -24.25
CA ALA A 98 1.49 6.06 -22.96
C ALA A 98 1.79 7.27 -22.06
N LEU A 99 2.99 7.82 -22.20
CA LEU A 99 3.52 8.95 -21.45
C LEU A 99 3.44 10.30 -22.21
N ASN A 100 2.87 10.28 -23.42
CA ASN A 100 2.70 11.47 -24.25
C ASN A 100 1.20 11.75 -24.44
N PRO A 101 0.60 12.65 -23.64
CA PRO A 101 -0.85 12.84 -23.66
C PRO A 101 -1.45 13.18 -25.02
N ASP A 102 -0.77 14.05 -25.80
CA ASP A 102 -1.24 14.45 -27.13
C ASP A 102 -1.20 13.31 -28.13
N ALA A 103 -0.11 12.52 -28.11
CA ALA A 103 0.03 11.36 -28.98
C ALA A 103 -0.95 10.26 -28.56
N LEU A 104 -1.09 9.98 -27.27
CA LEU A 104 -2.01 8.98 -26.74
C LEU A 104 -3.46 9.30 -27.11
N LYS A 105 -3.89 10.55 -26.90
CA LYS A 105 -5.25 11.01 -27.25
C LYS A 105 -5.58 10.79 -28.73
N LYS A 106 -4.61 10.96 -29.64
CA LYS A 106 -4.79 10.69 -31.08
C LYS A 106 -4.98 9.20 -31.38
N HIS A 107 -4.24 8.32 -30.71
CA HIS A 107 -4.34 6.89 -30.92
C HIS A 107 -5.60 6.30 -30.26
N LEU A 108 -5.95 6.76 -29.06
CA LEU A 108 -7.17 6.32 -28.36
C LEU A 108 -8.44 6.63 -29.17
N LYS A 109 -8.48 7.75 -29.90
CA LYS A 109 -9.59 8.09 -30.82
C LYS A 109 -9.83 7.06 -31.93
N GLN A 110 -8.87 6.21 -32.23
CA GLN A 110 -8.97 5.16 -33.25
C GLN A 110 -9.43 3.81 -32.66
N LYS A 111 -9.41 3.66 -31.33
CA LYS A 111 -9.84 2.45 -30.63
C LYS A 111 -11.34 2.49 -30.35
N LYS A 112 -11.96 1.30 -30.28
CA LYS A 112 -13.35 1.14 -29.86
C LYS A 112 -13.43 1.19 -28.33
N LEU A 113 -13.72 2.37 -27.79
CA LEU A 113 -13.77 2.64 -26.36
C LEU A 113 -15.22 2.83 -25.87
N SER A 114 -15.43 2.85 -24.55
CA SER A 114 -16.75 3.10 -23.97
C SER A 114 -17.28 4.50 -24.33
N PRO A 115 -18.61 4.72 -24.33
CA PRO A 115 -19.18 6.05 -24.61
C PRO A 115 -18.68 7.15 -23.67
N GLU A 116 -18.40 6.81 -22.42
CA GLU A 116 -17.83 7.73 -21.44
C GLU A 116 -16.43 8.19 -21.87
N VAL A 117 -15.54 7.24 -22.19
CA VAL A 117 -14.18 7.57 -22.62
C VAL A 117 -14.18 8.38 -23.92
N GLN A 118 -15.09 8.08 -24.85
CA GLN A 118 -15.25 8.87 -26.09
C GLN A 118 -15.67 10.32 -25.82
N THR A 119 -16.54 10.52 -24.83
CA THR A 119 -16.97 11.86 -24.40
C THR A 119 -15.77 12.63 -23.84
N ASP A 120 -15.03 12.01 -22.93
CA ASP A 120 -13.85 12.63 -22.32
C ASP A 120 -12.72 12.87 -23.35
N LEU A 121 -12.56 12.01 -24.37
CA LEU A 121 -11.61 12.22 -25.48
C LEU A 121 -11.96 13.41 -26.39
N ALA A 122 -13.24 13.78 -26.47
CA ALA A 122 -13.71 14.91 -27.26
C ALA A 122 -13.56 16.24 -26.49
N ASP A 123 -13.53 16.18 -25.18
CA ASP A 123 -13.38 17.31 -24.29
C ASP A 123 -11.88 17.70 -24.14
N PRO A 124 -11.51 18.97 -24.40
CA PRO A 124 -10.13 19.44 -24.25
C PRO A 124 -9.64 19.47 -22.80
N ASP A 125 -10.53 19.46 -21.81
CA ASP A 125 -10.17 19.53 -20.39
C ASP A 125 -9.73 18.18 -19.81
N TRP A 126 -9.81 17.10 -20.58
CA TRP A 126 -9.25 15.79 -20.21
C TRP A 126 -7.90 15.54 -20.85
N ILE A 127 -6.93 15.24 -19.98
CA ILE A 127 -5.57 14.87 -20.36
C ILE A 127 -5.39 13.38 -20.04
N PHE A 128 -5.01 12.58 -21.04
CA PHE A 128 -4.86 11.13 -20.94
C PHE A 128 -3.38 10.75 -20.77
N GLY A 129 -3.08 9.71 -20.01
CA GLY A 129 -1.72 9.19 -19.88
C GLY A 129 -1.48 8.39 -18.61
N ARG A 130 -0.51 7.47 -18.64
CA ARG A 130 -0.08 6.72 -17.45
C ARG A 130 0.47 7.69 -16.41
N GLY A 131 -0.14 7.66 -15.22
CA GLY A 131 0.21 8.51 -14.09
C GLY A 131 -0.19 9.98 -14.29
N SER A 132 -1.02 10.26 -15.29
CA SER A 132 -1.57 11.60 -15.49
C SER A 132 -2.43 12.04 -14.31
N CYS A 133 -3.21 11.12 -13.74
CA CYS A 133 -3.94 11.37 -12.52
C CYS A 133 -3.14 10.90 -11.30
N ASP A 134 -2.49 9.74 -11.40
CA ASP A 134 -1.91 8.98 -10.27
C ASP A 134 -0.37 8.87 -10.33
N MET A 135 0.40 9.75 -9.71
CA MET A 135 -0.07 11.02 -9.13
C MET A 135 0.67 12.26 -9.64
N LYS A 136 1.19 12.22 -10.88
CA LYS A 136 2.03 13.31 -11.43
C LYS A 136 1.34 14.67 -11.50
N ALA A 137 0.01 14.71 -11.64
CA ALA A 137 -0.75 15.96 -11.54
C ALA A 137 -0.68 16.54 -10.12
N GLY A 138 -0.86 15.72 -9.07
CA GLY A 138 -0.66 16.12 -7.68
C GLY A 138 0.78 16.57 -7.41
N ALA A 139 1.76 15.83 -7.91
CA ALA A 139 3.18 16.18 -7.81
C ALA A 139 3.50 17.56 -8.40
N ALA A 140 3.01 17.84 -9.62
CA ALA A 140 3.20 19.15 -10.26
C ALA A 140 2.63 20.30 -9.44
N VAL A 141 1.45 20.10 -8.82
CA VAL A 141 0.83 21.11 -7.96
C VAL A 141 1.67 21.36 -6.71
N GLN A 142 2.14 20.29 -6.04
CA GLN A 142 2.98 20.45 -4.84
C GLN A 142 4.34 21.08 -5.15
N MET A 143 4.96 20.74 -6.27
CA MET A 143 6.20 21.39 -6.73
C MET A 143 5.99 22.88 -7.00
N TRP A 144 4.90 23.25 -7.66
CA TRP A 144 4.55 24.66 -7.88
C TRP A 144 4.29 25.41 -6.57
N LEU A 145 3.62 24.79 -5.59
CA LEU A 145 3.44 25.38 -4.26
C LEU A 145 4.80 25.64 -3.60
N MET A 146 5.78 24.75 -3.74
CA MET A 146 7.13 24.99 -3.22
C MET A 146 7.79 26.23 -3.84
N GLU A 147 7.68 26.43 -5.14
CA GLU A 147 8.15 27.67 -5.81
C GLU A 147 7.44 28.91 -5.27
N ARG A 148 6.10 28.84 -5.14
CA ARG A 148 5.28 29.94 -4.63
C ARG A 148 5.71 30.36 -3.22
N TYR A 149 5.73 29.43 -2.26
CA TYR A 149 6.10 29.74 -0.88
C TYR A 149 7.58 30.09 -0.72
N ALA A 150 8.47 29.53 -1.55
CA ALA A 150 9.88 29.94 -1.59
C ALA A 150 10.05 31.41 -2.01
N SER A 151 9.22 31.89 -2.93
CA SER A 151 9.23 33.29 -3.39
C SER A 151 8.59 34.28 -2.40
N GLU A 152 7.78 33.77 -1.46
CA GLU A 152 6.98 34.56 -0.51
C GLU A 152 7.40 34.33 0.96
N VAL A 153 8.63 33.84 1.18
CA VAL A 153 9.12 33.36 2.49
C VAL A 153 8.95 34.35 3.65
N GLU A 154 9.12 35.64 3.38
CA GLU A 154 8.99 36.69 4.40
C GLU A 154 7.54 36.88 4.88
N SER A 155 6.56 36.42 4.10
CA SER A 155 5.14 36.77 4.28
C SER A 155 4.29 35.66 4.90
N PHE A 156 4.77 34.42 5.00
CA PHE A 156 3.99 33.31 5.54
C PHE A 156 4.50 32.81 6.91
N ASN A 157 3.58 32.47 7.81
CA ASN A 157 3.86 32.17 9.22
C ASN A 157 3.95 30.65 9.49
N GLY A 158 4.85 29.97 8.80
CA GLY A 158 5.03 28.54 8.90
C GLY A 158 6.27 28.07 8.16
N SER A 159 6.43 26.76 8.02
CA SER A 159 7.45 26.12 7.17
C SER A 159 6.79 25.04 6.33
N LEU A 160 7.29 24.83 5.10
CA LEU A 160 6.82 23.76 4.23
C LEU A 160 7.93 22.75 3.99
N LEU A 161 7.64 21.48 4.28
CA LEU A 161 8.49 20.36 3.94
C LEU A 161 7.87 19.57 2.79
N PHE A 162 8.52 19.59 1.64
CA PHE A 162 8.17 18.77 0.49
C PHE A 162 8.87 17.42 0.59
N LEU A 163 8.14 16.36 0.26
CA LEU A 163 8.62 14.99 0.24
C LEU A 163 8.07 14.27 -1.01
N SER A 164 8.96 13.94 -1.93
CA SER A 164 8.67 13.11 -3.10
C SER A 164 9.27 11.73 -2.91
N VAL A 165 8.45 10.69 -2.86
CA VAL A 165 8.88 9.34 -2.48
C VAL A 165 8.75 8.31 -3.61
N PRO A 166 9.66 7.31 -3.66
CA PRO A 166 9.55 6.17 -4.57
C PRO A 166 8.70 5.02 -3.97
N ASP A 167 8.34 4.07 -4.83
CA ASP A 167 7.83 2.73 -4.48
C ASP A 167 6.47 2.65 -3.78
N GLU A 168 5.62 3.68 -3.86
CA GLU A 168 4.30 3.67 -3.18
C GLU A 168 3.44 2.50 -3.66
N GLU A 169 3.39 2.31 -4.99
CA GLU A 169 2.52 1.36 -5.70
C GLU A 169 2.91 -0.12 -5.44
N ASN A 170 3.94 -0.35 -4.63
CA ASN A 170 4.51 -1.65 -4.33
C ASN A 170 4.69 -1.89 -2.83
N LEU A 171 5.82 -1.47 -2.24
CA LEU A 171 6.18 -1.75 -0.83
C LEU A 171 6.31 -0.50 0.04
N SER A 172 6.02 0.68 -0.53
CA SER A 172 6.28 2.01 0.05
C SER A 172 7.67 2.10 0.70
N ALA A 173 8.72 1.58 0.03
CA ALA A 173 10.08 1.65 0.56
C ALA A 173 10.49 3.11 0.86
N GLY A 174 10.07 4.05 0.01
CA GLY A 174 10.24 5.49 0.21
C GLY A 174 9.69 5.97 1.55
N MET A 175 8.39 5.80 1.79
CA MET A 175 7.80 6.29 3.04
C MET A 175 8.19 5.51 4.28
N ARG A 176 8.48 4.21 4.17
CA ARG A 176 8.99 3.45 5.32
C ARG A 176 10.33 4.00 5.81
N ASP A 177 11.20 4.42 4.89
CA ASP A 177 12.47 5.07 5.23
C ASP A 177 12.27 6.55 5.61
N ALA A 178 11.29 7.22 5.00
CA ALA A 178 10.92 8.59 5.32
C ALA A 178 10.58 8.78 6.80
N ILE A 179 10.06 7.76 7.49
CA ILE A 179 9.82 7.84 8.94
C ILE A 179 11.11 8.24 9.69
N THR A 180 12.25 7.64 9.34
CA THR A 180 13.54 7.96 9.95
C THR A 180 14.01 9.36 9.52
N LEU A 181 13.93 9.67 8.22
CA LEU A 181 14.28 10.98 7.66
C LEU A 181 13.51 12.12 8.32
N LEU A 182 12.18 12.01 8.43
CA LEU A 182 11.30 13.01 9.03
C LEU A 182 11.64 13.27 10.50
N ASN A 183 11.92 12.22 11.28
CA ASN A 183 12.35 12.38 12.67
C ASN A 183 13.70 13.12 12.75
N ASN A 184 14.66 12.80 11.85
CA ASN A 184 15.95 13.48 11.80
C ASN A 184 15.80 14.96 11.41
N LEU A 185 15.03 15.27 10.35
CA LEU A 185 14.79 16.65 9.90
C LEU A 185 14.09 17.48 10.98
N ARG A 186 13.15 16.86 11.72
CA ARG A 186 12.48 17.51 12.85
C ARG A 186 13.47 17.93 13.92
N GLU A 187 14.38 17.04 14.30
CA GLU A 187 15.39 17.31 15.33
C GLU A 187 16.46 18.31 14.83
N GLU A 188 16.97 18.13 13.61
CA GLU A 188 18.02 18.95 13.00
C GLU A 188 17.58 20.40 12.79
N HIS A 189 16.33 20.61 12.39
CA HIS A 189 15.81 21.92 12.04
C HIS A 189 14.82 22.51 13.05
N GLY A 190 14.55 21.80 14.16
CA GLY A 190 13.64 22.26 15.21
C GLY A 190 12.19 22.40 14.74
N LEU A 191 11.73 21.47 13.89
CA LEU A 191 10.41 21.54 13.28
C LEU A 191 9.32 21.04 14.23
N ASN A 192 8.12 21.59 14.08
CA ASN A 192 6.91 21.08 14.69
C ASN A 192 5.94 20.67 13.57
N PHE A 193 5.82 19.38 13.29
CA PHE A 193 4.91 18.92 12.22
C PHE A 193 3.46 19.04 12.66
N VAL A 194 2.67 19.81 11.91
CA VAL A 194 1.28 20.14 12.28
C VAL A 194 0.25 19.45 11.41
N THR A 195 0.57 19.16 10.15
CA THR A 195 -0.25 18.28 9.30
C THR A 195 0.54 17.75 8.11
N THR A 196 0.06 16.67 7.52
CA THR A 196 0.50 16.16 6.22
C THR A 196 -0.62 16.33 5.18
N ILE A 197 -0.28 16.91 4.04
CA ILE A 197 -1.16 16.99 2.86
C ILE A 197 -0.62 16.03 1.81
N ASN A 198 -1.42 15.03 1.46
CA ASN A 198 -1.19 14.16 0.32
C ASN A 198 -2.05 14.62 -0.88
N SER A 199 -1.62 14.33 -2.11
CA SER A 199 -2.31 14.77 -3.32
C SER A 199 -2.75 13.65 -4.25
N GLU A 200 -3.17 12.51 -3.68
CA GLU A 200 -3.68 11.36 -4.43
C GLU A 200 -4.98 11.70 -5.14
N PRO A 201 -5.28 11.01 -6.26
CA PRO A 201 -6.53 11.18 -6.98
C PRO A 201 -7.77 11.17 -6.08
N ILE A 202 -8.67 12.11 -6.33
CA ILE A 202 -9.98 12.14 -5.66
C ILE A 202 -11.07 11.54 -6.54
N ALA A 203 -12.09 10.98 -5.88
CA ALA A 203 -13.32 10.52 -6.52
C ALA A 203 -14.44 11.55 -6.36
N LEU A 204 -15.51 11.37 -7.13
CA LEU A 204 -16.76 12.12 -6.96
C LEU A 204 -17.85 11.23 -6.35
N THR A 205 -18.79 11.83 -5.60
CA THR A 205 -20.03 11.15 -5.20
C THR A 205 -20.94 10.90 -6.41
N ALA A 206 -22.01 10.13 -6.22
CA ALA A 206 -23.03 9.92 -7.25
C ALA A 206 -23.68 11.24 -7.71
N GLU A 207 -23.80 12.21 -6.81
CA GLU A 207 -24.27 13.58 -7.06
C GLU A 207 -23.18 14.51 -7.62
N LYS A 208 -22.01 13.95 -8.01
CA LYS A 208 -20.86 14.67 -8.58
C LYS A 208 -20.20 15.68 -7.65
N ARG A 209 -20.28 15.47 -6.32
CA ARG A 209 -19.53 16.27 -5.35
C ARG A 209 -18.11 15.71 -5.20
N PRO A 210 -17.05 16.54 -5.22
CA PRO A 210 -15.70 16.07 -4.95
C PRO A 210 -15.55 15.50 -3.54
N ILE A 211 -14.75 14.45 -3.38
CA ILE A 211 -14.50 13.80 -2.09
C ILE A 211 -13.05 14.02 -1.69
N PHE A 212 -12.81 14.59 -0.51
CA PHE A 212 -11.47 14.58 0.10
C PHE A 212 -11.49 13.70 1.35
N HIS A 213 -10.30 13.29 1.80
CA HIS A 213 -10.19 12.30 2.87
C HIS A 213 -9.33 12.81 4.03
N GLU A 214 -9.73 12.50 5.26
CA GLU A 214 -9.05 12.89 6.50
C GLU A 214 -8.33 11.70 7.15
N GLY A 215 -7.88 10.77 6.31
CA GLY A 215 -7.28 9.51 6.70
C GLY A 215 -7.14 8.56 5.52
N THR A 216 -6.61 7.37 5.78
CA THR A 216 -6.39 6.32 4.78
C THR A 216 -6.68 4.94 5.38
N VAL A 217 -7.21 4.06 4.54
CA VAL A 217 -7.42 2.66 4.86
C VAL A 217 -6.08 1.98 5.16
N GLY A 218 -6.09 1.03 6.08
CA GLY A 218 -4.97 0.14 6.31
C GLY A 218 -5.03 -1.07 5.40
N LYS A 219 -3.89 -1.74 5.20
CA LYS A 219 -3.77 -2.96 4.40
C LYS A 219 -2.88 -3.96 5.11
N ILE A 220 -3.31 -5.21 5.17
CA ILE A 220 -2.50 -6.33 5.64
C ILE A 220 -2.65 -7.53 4.71
N MET A 221 -1.60 -8.32 4.57
CA MET A 221 -1.57 -9.47 3.67
C MET A 221 -1.39 -10.79 4.42
N PRO A 222 -2.48 -11.51 4.71
CA PRO A 222 -2.41 -12.88 5.21
C PRO A 222 -1.78 -13.84 4.19
N ILE A 223 -0.92 -14.73 4.68
CA ILE A 223 -0.45 -15.93 3.97
C ILE A 223 -0.93 -17.16 4.73
N LEU A 224 -1.53 -18.08 3.99
CA LEU A 224 -1.97 -19.39 4.45
C LEU A 224 -1.08 -20.45 3.83
N TYR A 225 -0.31 -21.18 4.64
CA TYR A 225 0.47 -22.33 4.21
C TYR A 225 -0.17 -23.61 4.74
N ALA A 226 -0.66 -24.48 3.86
CA ALA A 226 -1.19 -25.78 4.23
C ALA A 226 -0.19 -26.88 3.87
N ARG A 227 0.29 -27.63 4.86
CA ARG A 227 0.97 -28.91 4.65
C ARG A 227 -0.06 -30.03 4.74
N GLY A 228 -0.11 -30.87 3.71
CA GLY A 228 -0.98 -32.04 3.64
C GLY A 228 -0.23 -33.32 3.94
N LYS A 229 -0.69 -34.42 3.34
CA LYS A 229 -0.02 -35.73 3.39
C LYS A 229 0.11 -36.30 1.98
N LYS A 230 1.35 -36.45 1.52
CA LYS A 230 1.68 -36.98 0.19
C LYS A 230 1.26 -38.45 0.08
N SER A 231 0.64 -38.82 -1.02
CA SER A 231 0.39 -40.21 -1.40
C SER A 231 0.36 -40.35 -2.93
N HIS A 232 0.52 -41.56 -3.44
CA HIS A 232 0.34 -41.84 -4.88
C HIS A 232 -1.13 -41.60 -5.27
N VAL A 233 -1.40 -41.12 -6.48
CA VAL A 233 -2.78 -40.82 -6.94
C VAL A 233 -3.69 -42.05 -6.97
N GLY A 234 -3.11 -43.24 -7.18
CA GLY A 234 -3.82 -44.53 -7.07
C GLY A 234 -4.15 -44.94 -5.63
N ASP A 235 -3.53 -44.31 -4.63
CA ASP A 235 -3.77 -44.51 -3.20
C ASP A 235 -4.12 -43.16 -2.53
N VAL A 236 -5.13 -42.49 -3.12
CA VAL A 236 -5.54 -41.13 -2.73
C VAL A 236 -5.96 -41.05 -1.26
N PHE A 237 -6.51 -42.13 -0.70
CA PHE A 237 -6.98 -42.16 0.68
C PHE A 237 -5.86 -42.31 1.71
N ALA A 238 -4.65 -42.71 1.32
CA ALA A 238 -3.46 -42.66 2.19
C ALA A 238 -2.87 -41.25 2.35
N GLY A 239 -3.40 -40.27 1.60
CA GLY A 239 -2.98 -38.87 1.65
C GLY A 239 -4.09 -37.90 2.02
N PHE A 240 -3.73 -36.63 2.14
CA PHE A 240 -4.65 -35.53 2.42
C PHE A 240 -4.22 -34.30 1.63
N ASN A 241 -5.05 -33.90 0.65
CA ASN A 241 -4.68 -32.90 -0.34
C ASN A 241 -4.79 -31.46 0.23
N PRO A 242 -3.69 -30.71 0.36
CA PRO A 242 -3.71 -29.36 0.92
C PRO A 242 -4.36 -28.33 -0.01
N VAL A 243 -4.38 -28.58 -1.33
CA VAL A 243 -5.08 -27.70 -2.29
C VAL A 243 -6.58 -27.71 -2.02
N TRP A 244 -7.15 -28.88 -1.74
CA TRP A 244 -8.56 -28.99 -1.40
C TRP A 244 -8.90 -28.26 -0.10
N LEU A 245 -8.03 -28.37 0.91
CA LEU A 245 -8.19 -27.68 2.18
C LEU A 245 -8.22 -26.15 2.01
N LEU A 246 -7.25 -25.59 1.26
CA LEU A 246 -7.24 -24.15 0.98
C LEU A 246 -8.39 -23.72 0.06
N SER A 247 -8.84 -24.59 -0.85
CA SER A 247 -10.01 -24.30 -1.69
C SER A 247 -11.30 -24.19 -0.88
N GLN A 248 -11.44 -25.00 0.18
CA GLN A 248 -12.56 -24.87 1.12
C GLN A 248 -12.52 -23.52 1.84
N MET A 249 -11.34 -23.12 2.35
CA MET A 249 -11.17 -21.80 2.98
C MET A 249 -11.47 -20.66 2.01
N HIS A 250 -10.94 -20.72 0.79
CA HIS A 250 -11.19 -19.75 -0.26
C HIS A 250 -12.70 -19.58 -0.49
N SER A 251 -13.44 -20.69 -0.62
CA SER A 251 -14.90 -20.62 -0.84
C SER A 251 -15.68 -19.98 0.31
N GLU A 252 -15.12 -19.94 1.52
CA GLU A 252 -15.74 -19.32 2.70
C GLU A 252 -15.32 -17.85 2.88
N ILE A 253 -14.11 -17.47 2.43
CA ILE A 253 -13.51 -16.15 2.68
C ILE A 253 -13.69 -15.19 1.50
N GLU A 254 -13.61 -15.69 0.26
CA GLU A 254 -13.74 -14.88 -0.95
C GLU A 254 -15.08 -14.11 -0.93
N LEU A 255 -15.00 -12.78 -1.06
CA LEU A 255 -16.15 -11.87 -0.98
C LEU A 255 -16.94 -11.90 0.35
N SER A 256 -16.37 -12.44 1.42
CA SER A 256 -17.02 -12.45 2.74
C SER A 256 -16.98 -11.09 3.42
N SER A 257 -18.16 -10.59 3.81
CA SER A 257 -18.30 -9.34 4.57
C SER A 257 -17.80 -9.41 6.01
N ASP A 258 -17.43 -10.60 6.52
CA ASP A 258 -16.88 -10.76 7.87
C ASP A 258 -15.52 -10.05 8.06
N PHE A 259 -14.85 -9.75 6.94
CA PHE A 259 -13.59 -9.01 6.88
C PHE A 259 -13.77 -7.58 6.34
N SER A 260 -15.02 -7.12 6.19
CA SER A 260 -15.35 -5.74 5.83
C SER A 260 -15.60 -4.91 7.09
N ASP A 261 -14.77 -3.90 7.31
CA ASP A 261 -15.00 -2.89 8.34
C ASP A 261 -16.13 -1.96 7.92
N HIS A 262 -16.91 -1.49 8.89
CA HIS A 262 -17.92 -0.46 8.69
C HIS A 262 -17.76 0.64 9.72
N TYR A 263 -17.44 1.85 9.27
CA TYR A 263 -17.23 3.01 10.13
C TYR A 263 -17.93 4.23 9.53
N GLU A 264 -18.92 4.79 10.23
CA GLU A 264 -19.64 6.01 9.84
C GLU A 264 -20.13 6.04 8.37
N GLY A 265 -20.60 4.89 7.85
CA GLY A 265 -21.09 4.77 6.47
C GLY A 265 -20.02 4.43 5.43
N GLU A 266 -18.75 4.36 5.83
CA GLU A 266 -17.66 3.86 5.00
C GLU A 266 -17.47 2.36 5.24
N VAL A 267 -17.25 1.61 4.16
CA VAL A 267 -17.15 0.14 4.17
C VAL A 267 -15.93 -0.30 3.38
N THR A 268 -15.08 -1.16 3.96
CA THR A 268 -13.99 -1.77 3.18
C THR A 268 -14.52 -2.90 2.30
N PRO A 269 -13.98 -3.06 1.08
CA PRO A 269 -14.36 -4.19 0.24
C PRO A 269 -13.98 -5.50 0.94
N PRO A 270 -14.74 -6.58 0.69
CA PRO A 270 -14.36 -7.88 1.22
C PRO A 270 -13.03 -8.36 0.58
N PRO A 271 -12.37 -9.36 1.17
CA PRO A 271 -11.10 -9.86 0.67
C PRO A 271 -11.24 -10.46 -0.73
N ALA A 272 -10.20 -10.27 -1.54
CA ALA A 272 -10.06 -10.88 -2.86
C ALA A 272 -8.74 -11.67 -2.92
N TRP A 273 -8.82 -12.94 -3.27
CA TRP A 273 -7.65 -13.82 -3.34
C TRP A 273 -6.87 -13.59 -4.63
N VAL A 274 -5.57 -13.33 -4.48
CA VAL A 274 -4.65 -13.08 -5.61
C VAL A 274 -3.76 -14.30 -5.92
N TYR A 275 -3.70 -15.27 -5.01
CA TYR A 275 -2.89 -16.47 -5.17
C TYR A 275 -3.48 -17.66 -4.40
N LEU A 276 -3.61 -18.81 -5.07
CA LEU A 276 -3.89 -20.12 -4.47
C LEU A 276 -3.33 -21.22 -5.38
N ARG A 277 -2.31 -21.95 -4.94
CA ARG A 277 -1.77 -23.11 -5.68
C ARG A 277 -0.96 -24.07 -4.82
N ASP A 278 -0.69 -25.25 -5.37
CA ASP A 278 0.27 -26.17 -4.79
C ASP A 278 1.73 -25.71 -4.94
N GLN A 279 2.61 -26.37 -4.19
CA GLN A 279 4.06 -26.12 -4.17
C GLN A 279 4.86 -27.21 -4.91
N LYS A 280 4.28 -28.01 -5.80
CA LYS A 280 5.05 -28.98 -6.58
C LYS A 280 5.94 -28.23 -7.58
N ALA A 281 7.24 -28.49 -7.53
CA ALA A 281 8.19 -27.99 -8.51
C ALA A 281 8.03 -28.68 -9.89
N GLN A 282 7.60 -29.95 -9.89
CA GLN A 282 7.41 -30.75 -11.09
C GLN A 282 6.19 -31.67 -10.97
N TYR A 283 5.63 -32.07 -12.11
CA TYR A 283 4.54 -33.03 -12.17
C TYR A 283 5.04 -34.45 -11.82
N ASP A 284 4.28 -35.12 -10.97
CA ASP A 284 4.38 -36.57 -10.73
C ASP A 284 2.99 -37.10 -10.32
N ALA A 285 2.83 -38.43 -10.30
CA ALA A 285 1.59 -39.12 -9.96
C ALA A 285 1.35 -39.19 -8.42
N SER A 286 1.55 -38.08 -7.71
CA SER A 286 1.27 -37.95 -6.27
C SER A 286 0.42 -36.73 -5.95
N LEU A 287 -0.28 -36.81 -4.82
CA LEU A 287 -0.86 -35.62 -4.19
C LEU A 287 0.23 -34.60 -3.82
N PRO A 288 -0.07 -33.28 -3.84
CA PRO A 288 0.86 -32.27 -3.37
C PRO A 288 1.17 -32.41 -1.87
N GLU A 289 2.39 -32.07 -1.48
CA GLU A 289 2.81 -32.04 -0.08
C GLU A 289 2.34 -30.78 0.63
N SER A 290 2.32 -29.65 -0.07
CA SER A 290 1.81 -28.38 0.45
C SER A 290 1.11 -27.56 -0.63
N ALA A 291 0.29 -26.63 -0.16
CA ALA A 291 -0.35 -25.59 -0.95
C ALA A 291 -0.31 -24.28 -0.17
N VAL A 292 -0.30 -23.17 -0.88
CA VAL A 292 -0.24 -21.85 -0.28
C VAL A 292 -1.23 -20.91 -0.94
N ALA A 293 -1.67 -19.93 -0.16
CA ALA A 293 -2.53 -18.87 -0.63
C ALA A 293 -2.25 -17.56 0.10
N TYR A 294 -2.52 -16.45 -0.57
CA TYR A 294 -2.46 -15.13 0.06
C TYR A 294 -3.42 -14.15 -0.62
N PHE A 295 -3.82 -13.14 0.15
CA PHE A 295 -4.80 -12.13 -0.21
C PHE A 295 -4.57 -10.87 0.61
N SER A 296 -5.24 -9.78 0.26
CA SER A 296 -5.20 -8.53 1.03
C SER A 296 -6.51 -8.33 1.79
N ILE A 297 -6.41 -7.76 3.00
CA ILE A 297 -7.53 -7.28 3.79
C ILE A 297 -7.32 -5.77 4.02
N LEU A 298 -8.35 -4.98 3.71
CA LEU A 298 -8.38 -3.56 4.00
C LEU A 298 -9.08 -3.29 5.34
N THR A 299 -8.52 -2.39 6.15
CA THR A 299 -8.99 -2.12 7.53
C THR A 299 -9.23 -0.64 7.76
N LEU A 300 -10.26 -0.31 8.54
CA LEU A 300 -10.52 1.02 9.09
C LEU A 300 -10.24 1.05 10.59
N TYR A 301 -10.47 -0.08 11.26
CA TYR A 301 -10.25 -0.23 12.69
C TYR A 301 -9.93 -1.65 13.13
N THR A 302 -10.28 -2.68 12.34
CA THR A 302 -9.98 -4.07 12.69
C THR A 302 -8.47 -4.24 12.87
N THR A 303 -8.08 -4.87 13.97
CA THR A 303 -6.65 -5.04 14.30
C THR A 303 -6.05 -6.29 13.65
N PRO A 304 -4.72 -6.36 13.51
CA PRO A 304 -4.04 -7.57 13.05
C PRO A 304 -4.33 -8.80 13.91
N GLY A 305 -4.50 -8.64 15.22
CA GLY A 305 -4.86 -9.72 16.14
C GLY A 305 -6.25 -10.30 15.85
N GLU A 306 -7.25 -9.43 15.68
CA GLU A 306 -8.61 -9.84 15.32
C GLU A 306 -8.67 -10.55 13.97
N ILE A 307 -7.83 -10.14 13.01
CA ILE A 307 -7.70 -10.82 11.72
C ILE A 307 -7.16 -12.23 11.89
N LEU A 308 -6.11 -12.42 12.70
CA LEU A 308 -5.56 -13.75 12.99
C LEU A 308 -6.61 -14.68 13.62
N ASP A 309 -7.37 -14.18 14.59
CA ASP A 309 -8.42 -14.94 15.27
C ASP A 309 -9.53 -15.37 14.30
N LYS A 310 -10.01 -14.43 13.45
CA LYS A 310 -10.99 -14.74 12.40
C LYS A 310 -10.44 -15.81 11.44
N LEU A 311 -9.24 -15.62 10.90
CA LEU A 311 -8.64 -16.56 9.96
C LEU A 311 -8.45 -17.95 10.57
N LYS A 312 -8.05 -18.03 11.84
CA LYS A 312 -7.91 -19.29 12.58
C LYS A 312 -9.24 -20.01 12.70
N ALA A 313 -10.32 -19.31 13.03
CA ALA A 313 -11.66 -19.89 13.10
C ALA A 313 -12.15 -20.44 11.75
N TYR A 314 -11.94 -19.69 10.66
CA TYR A 314 -12.26 -20.12 9.30
C TYR A 314 -11.44 -21.36 8.89
N ALA A 315 -10.14 -21.34 9.18
CA ALA A 315 -9.23 -22.45 8.91
C ALA A 315 -9.65 -23.72 9.65
N GLU A 316 -9.96 -23.63 10.95
CA GLU A 316 -10.39 -24.77 11.75
C GLU A 316 -11.70 -25.38 11.25
N ARG A 317 -12.67 -24.53 10.87
CA ARG A 317 -13.95 -24.97 10.31
C ARG A 317 -13.76 -25.65 8.95
N SER A 318 -12.98 -25.06 8.06
CA SER A 318 -12.65 -25.62 6.75
C SER A 318 -11.96 -26.98 6.88
N PHE A 319 -11.00 -27.09 7.82
CA PHE A 319 -10.30 -28.34 8.12
C PHE A 319 -11.26 -29.44 8.58
N LYS A 320 -12.15 -29.13 9.54
CA LYS A 320 -13.18 -30.06 10.03
C LYS A 320 -14.09 -30.54 8.88
N THR A 321 -14.51 -29.62 8.02
CA THR A 321 -15.35 -29.92 6.85
C THR A 321 -14.65 -30.87 5.89
N CYS A 322 -13.37 -30.63 5.59
CA CYS A 322 -12.57 -31.54 4.76
C CYS A 322 -12.40 -32.92 5.42
N ILE A 323 -12.05 -32.98 6.71
CA ILE A 323 -11.92 -34.28 7.41
C ILE A 323 -13.24 -35.07 7.36
N GLN A 324 -14.38 -34.42 7.60
CA GLN A 324 -15.68 -35.07 7.55
C GLN A 324 -15.98 -35.66 6.17
N LYS A 325 -15.81 -34.87 5.11
CA LYS A 325 -16.00 -35.33 3.73
C LYS A 325 -15.01 -36.43 3.33
N TYR A 326 -13.77 -36.38 3.82
CA TYR A 326 -12.79 -37.45 3.62
C TYR A 326 -13.28 -38.77 4.25
N ILE A 327 -13.73 -38.74 5.50
CA ILE A 327 -14.26 -39.92 6.22
C ILE A 327 -15.45 -40.53 5.47
N GLU A 328 -16.39 -39.70 5.02
CA GLU A 328 -17.56 -40.14 4.23
C GLU A 328 -17.16 -40.76 2.89
N SER A 329 -16.14 -40.19 2.24
CA SER A 329 -15.62 -40.67 0.96
C SER A 329 -14.93 -42.02 1.09
N VAL A 330 -14.09 -42.22 2.12
CA VAL A 330 -13.47 -43.53 2.40
C VAL A 330 -14.54 -44.59 2.66
N ALA A 331 -15.54 -44.28 3.49
CA ALA A 331 -16.62 -45.20 3.81
C ALA A 331 -17.40 -45.61 2.55
N THR A 332 -17.74 -44.64 1.70
CA THR A 332 -18.44 -44.88 0.43
C THR A 332 -17.60 -45.70 -0.54
N TYR A 333 -16.31 -45.39 -0.68
CA TYR A 333 -15.42 -46.11 -1.58
C TYR A 333 -15.25 -47.58 -1.16
N ASN A 334 -15.05 -47.86 0.14
CA ASN A 334 -14.97 -49.23 0.66
C ASN A 334 -16.20 -50.08 0.31
N VAL A 335 -17.39 -49.48 0.26
CA VAL A 335 -18.62 -50.17 -0.18
C VAL A 335 -18.55 -50.55 -1.65
N TYR A 336 -18.09 -49.64 -2.51
CA TYR A 336 -18.02 -49.87 -3.96
C TYR A 336 -16.87 -50.79 -4.38
N SER A 337 -15.68 -50.59 -3.82
CA SER A 337 -14.49 -51.38 -4.15
C SER A 337 -14.52 -52.76 -3.48
N LYS A 338 -15.31 -52.93 -2.41
CA LYS A 338 -15.28 -54.09 -1.50
C LYS A 338 -13.91 -54.30 -0.85
N GLU A 339 -13.11 -53.23 -0.78
CA GLU A 339 -11.85 -53.21 -0.07
C GLU A 339 -12.04 -52.65 1.35
N LYS A 340 -11.04 -52.86 2.21
CA LYS A 340 -11.01 -52.30 3.55
C LYS A 340 -9.86 -51.31 3.66
N ILE A 341 -10.03 -50.15 3.02
CA ILE A 341 -9.09 -49.04 3.16
C ILE A 341 -9.21 -48.47 4.58
N GLU A 342 -8.09 -48.41 5.28
CA GLU A 342 -8.00 -47.74 6.58
C GLU A 342 -7.97 -46.22 6.38
N ARG A 343 -8.82 -45.51 7.13
CA ARG A 343 -8.83 -44.05 7.12
C ARG A 343 -7.61 -43.50 7.85
N LEU A 344 -7.10 -42.38 7.37
CA LEU A 344 -6.13 -41.58 8.12
C LEU A 344 -6.76 -41.07 9.43
N ASN A 345 -5.96 -41.06 10.50
CA ASN A 345 -6.35 -40.48 11.78
C ASN A 345 -5.85 -39.02 11.86
N ILE A 346 -6.52 -38.12 11.14
CA ILE A 346 -6.15 -36.69 11.08
C ILE A 346 -7.09 -35.90 12.00
N ALA A 347 -6.52 -34.94 12.74
CA ALA A 347 -7.26 -33.92 13.48
C ALA A 347 -6.97 -32.53 12.91
N PRO A 348 -7.91 -31.57 13.00
CA PRO A 348 -7.65 -30.18 12.64
C PRO A 348 -6.45 -29.63 13.41
N ARG A 349 -5.50 -29.04 12.69
CA ARG A 349 -4.36 -28.33 13.29
C ARG A 349 -4.11 -27.04 12.54
N VAL A 350 -4.38 -25.93 13.20
CA VAL A 350 -4.18 -24.58 12.69
C VAL A 350 -3.35 -23.82 13.71
N VAL A 351 -2.26 -23.22 13.25
CA VAL A 351 -1.36 -22.43 14.08
C VAL A 351 -1.06 -21.10 13.41
N THR A 352 -0.80 -20.07 14.20
CA THR A 352 -0.16 -18.86 13.71
C THR A 352 1.35 -19.07 13.60
N LEU A 353 2.05 -18.16 12.92
CA LEU A 353 3.52 -18.18 12.88
C LEU A 353 4.14 -18.02 14.27
N GLU A 354 3.55 -17.19 15.15
CA GLU A 354 4.00 -17.05 16.54
C GLU A 354 3.94 -18.39 17.28
N GLU A 355 2.82 -19.11 17.13
CA GLU A 355 2.62 -20.43 17.72
C GLU A 355 3.62 -21.44 17.17
N LEU A 356 3.82 -21.49 15.85
CA LEU A 356 4.81 -22.35 15.20
C LEU A 356 6.25 -22.07 15.70
N THR A 357 6.60 -20.79 15.82
CA THR A 357 7.90 -20.34 16.33
C THR A 357 8.11 -20.81 17.77
N THR A 358 7.07 -20.72 18.60
CA THR A 358 7.11 -21.20 19.98
C THR A 358 7.27 -22.71 20.05
N MET A 359 6.53 -23.47 19.25
CA MET A 359 6.67 -24.93 19.16
C MET A 359 8.11 -25.35 18.81
N LEU A 360 8.71 -24.71 17.80
CA LEU A 360 10.06 -25.00 17.36
C LEU A 360 11.12 -24.58 18.37
N THR A 361 10.90 -23.46 19.07
CA THR A 361 11.79 -23.00 20.15
C THR A 361 11.80 -23.98 21.32
N VAL A 362 10.62 -24.50 21.72
CA VAL A 362 10.50 -25.53 22.76
C VAL A 362 11.16 -26.85 22.33
N GLN A 363 10.97 -27.26 21.07
CA GLN A 363 11.50 -28.51 20.55
C GLN A 363 13.02 -28.50 20.39
N ASN A 364 13.57 -27.44 19.78
CA ASN A 364 14.96 -27.39 19.31
C ASN A 364 15.87 -26.52 20.20
N GLY A 365 15.28 -25.84 21.19
CA GLY A 365 16.00 -24.97 22.12
C GLY A 365 16.65 -23.75 21.44
N PRO A 366 17.70 -23.18 22.04
CA PRO A 366 18.34 -21.94 21.56
C PRO A 366 18.88 -22.02 20.12
N LYS A 367 19.17 -23.22 19.61
CA LYS A 367 19.70 -23.43 18.25
C LYS A 367 18.72 -22.98 17.16
N PHE A 368 17.41 -23.06 17.42
CA PHE A 368 16.41 -22.68 16.44
C PHE A 368 16.47 -21.20 16.09
N LYS A 369 16.77 -20.34 17.07
CA LYS A 369 16.90 -18.89 16.82
C LYS A 369 17.98 -18.61 15.78
N THR A 370 19.14 -19.24 15.90
CA THR A 370 20.24 -19.09 14.92
C THR A 370 19.82 -19.60 13.54
N LEU A 371 19.17 -20.77 13.46
CA LEU A 371 18.68 -21.31 12.18
C LEU A 371 17.66 -20.37 11.51
N TYR A 372 16.74 -19.81 12.29
CA TYR A 372 15.75 -18.85 11.83
C TYR A 372 16.41 -17.58 11.28
N GLU A 373 17.32 -16.97 12.03
CA GLU A 373 18.01 -15.74 11.63
C GLU A 373 18.89 -15.94 10.39
N THR A 374 19.58 -17.08 10.29
CA THR A 374 20.35 -17.45 9.09
C THR A 374 19.45 -17.55 7.86
N ARG A 375 18.35 -18.31 7.94
CA ARG A 375 17.44 -18.46 6.79
C ARG A 375 16.77 -17.13 6.40
N ALA A 376 16.34 -16.34 7.38
CA ALA A 376 15.77 -15.01 7.12
C ALA A 376 16.77 -14.08 6.41
N THR A 377 18.06 -14.16 6.76
CA THR A 377 19.12 -13.37 6.12
C THR A 377 19.37 -13.82 4.67
N GLU A 378 19.44 -15.14 4.42
CA GLU A 378 19.55 -15.70 3.06
C GLU A 378 18.39 -15.24 2.17
N LEU A 379 17.16 -15.33 2.68
CA LEU A 379 15.97 -14.90 1.96
C LEU A 379 15.96 -13.38 1.73
N SER A 380 16.45 -12.58 2.68
CA SER A 380 16.59 -11.13 2.52
C SER A 380 17.52 -10.77 1.38
N GLN A 381 18.62 -11.52 1.24
CA GLN A 381 19.56 -11.35 0.12
C GLN A 381 18.91 -11.71 -1.22
N SER A 382 18.16 -12.79 -1.31
CA SER A 382 17.43 -13.15 -2.54
C SER A 382 16.33 -12.16 -2.90
N VAL A 383 15.61 -11.59 -1.91
CA VAL A 383 14.63 -10.52 -2.15
C VAL A 383 15.34 -9.26 -2.67
N ALA A 384 16.45 -8.86 -2.04
CA ALA A 384 17.24 -7.71 -2.48
C ALA A 384 17.84 -7.91 -3.88
N ALA A 385 18.15 -9.15 -4.27
CA ALA A 385 18.62 -9.51 -5.60
C ALA A 385 17.49 -9.62 -6.66
N GLY A 386 16.22 -9.46 -6.26
CA GLY A 386 15.06 -9.60 -7.15
C GLY A 386 14.77 -11.05 -7.57
N GLU A 387 15.36 -12.03 -6.89
CA GLU A 387 15.16 -13.46 -7.16
C GLU A 387 13.84 -13.98 -6.57
N LEU A 388 13.38 -13.36 -5.49
CA LEU A 388 12.15 -13.70 -4.77
C LEU A 388 11.36 -12.44 -4.43
N THR A 389 10.04 -12.56 -4.48
CA THR A 389 9.12 -11.60 -3.84
C THR A 389 9.10 -11.78 -2.32
N LEU A 390 8.61 -10.78 -1.58
CA LEU A 390 8.41 -10.91 -0.13
C LEU A 390 7.47 -12.05 0.24
N GLN A 391 6.44 -12.30 -0.58
CA GLN A 391 5.47 -13.37 -0.33
C GLN A 391 6.12 -14.73 -0.55
N GLU A 392 6.93 -14.90 -1.59
CA GLU A 392 7.70 -16.13 -1.82
C GLU A 392 8.72 -16.38 -0.70
N ALA A 393 9.44 -15.34 -0.26
CA ALA A 393 10.33 -15.45 0.90
C ALA A 393 9.58 -15.83 2.18
N THR A 394 8.38 -15.28 2.39
CA THR A 394 7.51 -15.64 3.52
C THR A 394 7.08 -17.11 3.44
N ILE A 395 6.67 -17.57 2.26
CA ILE A 395 6.28 -18.97 2.00
C ILE A 395 7.46 -19.91 2.24
N ASP A 396 8.64 -19.58 1.73
CA ASP A 396 9.85 -20.37 1.92
C ASP A 396 10.24 -20.44 3.40
N MET A 397 10.15 -19.33 4.12
CA MET A 397 10.45 -19.29 5.55
C MET A 397 9.51 -20.22 6.34
N ILE A 398 8.21 -20.21 6.05
CA ILE A 398 7.25 -21.12 6.68
C ILE A 398 7.56 -22.58 6.31
N SER A 399 7.85 -22.84 5.02
CA SER A 399 8.24 -24.16 4.53
C SER A 399 9.46 -24.68 5.29
N TYR A 400 10.52 -23.87 5.40
CA TYR A 400 11.73 -24.17 6.15
C TYR A 400 11.42 -24.48 7.61
N MET A 401 10.63 -23.65 8.29
CA MET A 401 10.22 -23.88 9.68
C MET A 401 9.50 -25.22 9.85
N LEU A 402 8.62 -25.59 8.91
CA LEU A 402 7.92 -26.87 8.93
C LEU A 402 8.85 -28.08 8.72
N THR A 403 10.00 -27.92 8.03
CA THR A 403 11.03 -28.99 7.95
C THR A 403 11.73 -29.23 9.28
N GLN A 404 11.69 -28.27 10.20
CA GLN A 404 12.30 -28.37 11.53
C GLN A 404 11.35 -28.97 12.57
N LEU A 405 10.07 -29.20 12.24
CA LEU A 405 9.13 -29.92 13.08
C LEU A 405 9.38 -31.44 12.98
N ASN A 406 9.38 -32.13 14.12
CA ASN A 406 9.52 -33.59 14.15
C ASN A 406 8.26 -34.34 13.66
N ASP A 407 7.12 -33.64 13.61
CA ASP A 407 5.87 -34.19 13.12
C ASP A 407 5.60 -33.77 11.67
N HIS A 408 4.97 -34.67 10.92
CA HIS A 408 4.59 -34.47 9.52
C HIS A 408 3.08 -34.54 9.32
N GLU A 409 2.31 -34.33 10.40
CA GLU A 409 0.85 -34.31 10.31
C GLU A 409 0.37 -33.08 9.53
N PRO A 410 -0.79 -33.18 8.85
CA PRO A 410 -1.40 -32.05 8.18
C PRO A 410 -1.59 -30.84 9.10
N ILE A 411 -1.25 -29.65 8.62
CA ILE A 411 -1.27 -28.40 9.39
C ILE A 411 -1.52 -27.20 8.48
N ILE A 412 -2.25 -26.19 8.97
CA ILE A 412 -2.30 -24.85 8.37
C ILE A 412 -1.49 -23.90 9.26
N VAL A 413 -0.58 -23.15 8.64
CA VAL A 413 0.15 -22.04 9.27
C VAL A 413 -0.40 -20.74 8.70
N ILE A 414 -0.80 -19.82 9.59
CA ILE A 414 -1.27 -18.48 9.25
C ILE A 414 -0.16 -17.49 9.60
N ALA A 415 0.23 -16.68 8.64
CA ALA A 415 1.24 -15.63 8.80
C ALA A 415 0.80 -14.35 8.08
N PHE A 416 1.56 -13.29 8.25
CA PHE A 416 1.49 -12.08 7.44
C PHE A 416 2.73 -11.96 6.56
N SER A 417 2.59 -11.30 5.43
CA SER A 417 3.69 -10.81 4.60
C SER A 417 3.56 -9.30 4.41
N GLY A 418 4.66 -8.65 4.03
CA GLY A 418 4.64 -7.26 3.60
C GLY A 418 3.93 -7.10 2.24
N PRO A 419 3.45 -5.90 1.90
CA PRO A 419 3.51 -4.70 2.73
C PRO A 419 2.39 -4.66 3.78
N PHE A 420 2.65 -3.93 4.87
CA PHE A 420 1.69 -3.59 5.90
C PHE A 420 1.52 -2.07 5.97
N TYR A 421 0.28 -1.61 5.81
CA TYR A 421 -0.12 -0.20 5.91
C TYR A 421 -1.03 -0.03 7.12
N PRO A 422 -0.59 0.70 8.16
CA PRO A 422 -1.48 1.08 9.25
C PRO A 422 -2.65 1.93 8.75
N HIS A 423 -3.87 1.67 9.23
CA HIS A 423 -4.98 2.58 8.98
C HIS A 423 -4.81 3.88 9.80
N VAL A 424 -5.23 5.00 9.22
CA VAL A 424 -5.15 6.32 9.83
C VAL A 424 -6.48 7.04 9.66
N THR A 425 -6.94 7.72 10.72
CA THR A 425 -8.03 8.70 10.62
C THR A 425 -7.83 9.81 11.63
N ASN A 426 -8.10 11.05 11.23
CA ASN A 426 -8.08 12.20 12.13
C ASN A 426 -9.09 12.06 13.27
N SER A 427 -10.21 11.35 13.08
CA SER A 427 -11.28 11.23 14.10
C SER A 427 -10.83 10.47 15.36
N LYS A 428 -9.74 9.70 15.27
CA LYS A 428 -9.16 8.93 16.39
C LYS A 428 -7.90 9.57 16.99
N LEU A 429 -7.42 10.69 16.44
CA LEU A 429 -6.27 11.40 16.99
C LEU A 429 -6.68 12.17 18.25
N LYS A 430 -5.96 11.92 19.36
CA LYS A 430 -6.26 12.52 20.67
C LYS A 430 -6.08 14.04 20.70
N ASP A 431 -5.24 14.58 19.82
CA ASP A 431 -4.83 15.99 19.78
C ASP A 431 -5.34 16.75 18.54
N ALA A 432 -6.35 16.25 17.81
CA ALA A 432 -6.94 16.94 16.65
C ALA A 432 -7.76 18.20 17.01
N ALA A 433 -7.67 18.69 18.25
CA ALA A 433 -8.56 19.71 18.77
C ALA A 433 -8.30 21.08 18.11
N GLY A 434 -9.22 21.51 17.23
CA GLY A 434 -9.40 22.93 16.88
C GLY A 434 -9.41 23.28 15.40
N PHE A 435 -8.92 22.40 14.52
CA PHE A 435 -8.93 22.62 13.06
C PHE A 435 -9.86 21.62 12.36
N SER A 436 -10.83 22.14 11.59
CA SER A 436 -11.75 21.32 10.79
C SER A 436 -11.42 21.48 9.31
N PHE A 437 -10.80 20.45 8.71
CA PHE A 437 -10.54 20.43 7.26
C PHE A 437 -11.84 20.59 6.48
N LYS A 438 -12.89 19.87 6.88
CA LYS A 438 -14.22 19.97 6.27
C LYS A 438 -14.78 21.39 6.25
N GLU A 439 -14.69 22.12 7.36
CA GLU A 439 -15.19 23.50 7.42
C GLU A 439 -14.35 24.42 6.54
N ARG A 440 -13.01 24.33 6.60
CA ARG A 440 -12.11 25.22 5.86
C ARG A 440 -12.18 24.98 4.35
N VAL A 441 -12.15 23.71 3.93
CA VAL A 441 -12.34 23.33 2.52
C VAL A 441 -13.69 23.83 2.00
N ASN A 442 -14.80 23.57 2.72
CA ASN A 442 -16.12 23.99 2.23
C ASN A 442 -16.32 25.51 2.26
N GLN A 443 -15.80 26.21 3.27
CA GLN A 443 -15.85 27.68 3.31
C GLN A 443 -15.20 28.31 2.07
N PHE A 444 -14.04 27.78 1.65
CA PHE A 444 -13.34 28.27 0.46
C PHE A 444 -14.05 27.86 -0.84
N THR A 445 -14.37 26.57 -0.99
CA THR A 445 -14.89 26.01 -2.23
C THR A 445 -16.31 26.48 -2.54
N GLU A 446 -17.16 26.67 -1.53
CA GLU A 446 -18.50 27.23 -1.73
C GLU A 446 -18.45 28.71 -2.11
N SER A 447 -17.56 29.49 -1.49
CA SER A 447 -17.43 30.93 -1.79
C SER A 447 -16.80 31.20 -3.16
N HIS A 448 -15.83 30.39 -3.59
CA HIS A 448 -15.11 30.61 -4.84
C HIS A 448 -15.79 29.94 -6.04
N TRP A 449 -16.40 28.76 -5.84
CA TRP A 449 -16.89 27.92 -6.94
C TRP A 449 -18.35 27.46 -6.77
N GLY A 450 -18.97 27.70 -5.61
CA GLY A 450 -20.32 27.20 -5.32
C GLY A 450 -20.38 25.67 -5.25
N ILE A 451 -19.26 25.02 -4.91
CA ILE A 451 -19.13 23.56 -4.83
C ILE A 451 -18.94 23.18 -3.36
N THR A 452 -19.74 22.23 -2.88
CA THR A 452 -19.53 21.60 -1.57
C THR A 452 -18.80 20.27 -1.76
N TYR A 453 -17.68 20.11 -1.07
CA TYR A 453 -16.90 18.88 -0.99
C TYR A 453 -17.46 17.96 0.12
N GLU A 454 -17.45 16.66 -0.15
CA GLU A 454 -17.70 15.63 0.85
C GLU A 454 -16.39 15.29 1.56
N SER A 455 -16.38 15.31 2.89
CA SER A 455 -15.27 14.78 3.69
C SER A 455 -15.55 13.33 4.05
N LYS A 456 -14.56 12.46 3.88
CA LYS A 456 -14.57 11.08 4.35
C LYS A 456 -13.40 10.81 5.30
N HIS A 457 -13.58 9.87 6.21
CA HIS A 457 -12.58 9.46 7.18
C HIS A 457 -11.42 8.69 6.55
N TYR A 458 -11.69 7.84 5.55
CA TYR A 458 -10.66 6.97 4.97
C TYR A 458 -10.64 7.02 3.45
N PHE A 459 -9.46 7.31 2.90
CA PHE A 459 -9.15 7.03 1.50
C PHE A 459 -8.98 5.53 1.28
N MET A 460 -9.72 4.95 0.32
CA MET A 460 -9.72 3.50 0.07
C MET A 460 -8.61 3.03 -0.88
N GLY A 461 -7.88 3.96 -1.51
CA GLY A 461 -6.88 3.65 -2.54
C GLY A 461 -5.53 3.15 -2.03
N ILE A 462 -5.37 2.88 -0.72
CA ILE A 462 -4.07 2.79 -0.03
C ILE A 462 -3.31 4.12 -0.20
N SER A 463 -2.50 4.50 0.78
CA SER A 463 -1.76 5.75 0.65
C SER A 463 -0.63 5.81 1.66
N ASP A 464 0.43 6.49 1.25
CA ASP A 464 1.55 6.91 2.08
C ASP A 464 1.20 7.70 3.35
N LEU A 465 -0.03 8.23 3.47
CA LEU A 465 -0.55 8.78 4.73
C LEU A 465 -0.48 7.77 5.89
N SER A 466 -0.45 6.46 5.61
CA SER A 466 -0.24 5.40 6.61
C SER A 466 1.07 5.51 7.39
N TYR A 467 2.04 6.27 6.88
CA TYR A 467 3.39 6.42 7.46
C TYR A 467 3.67 7.82 8.04
N THR A 468 2.67 8.69 8.09
CA THR A 468 2.78 10.03 8.70
C THR A 468 1.96 10.17 9.99
N SER A 469 1.11 9.19 10.28
CA SER A 469 0.32 9.16 11.50
C SER A 469 0.19 7.74 12.07
N PHE A 470 -0.15 7.63 13.35
CA PHE A 470 -0.20 6.34 14.05
C PHE A 470 -1.44 6.23 14.93
N SER A 471 -2.35 5.31 14.58
CA SER A 471 -3.61 5.08 15.31
C SER A 471 -3.68 3.73 16.03
N LEU A 472 -2.70 2.85 15.83
CA LEU A 472 -2.68 1.49 16.38
C LEU A 472 -2.16 1.46 17.84
N GLN A 473 -2.44 0.39 18.56
CA GLN A 473 -1.87 0.14 19.89
C GLN A 473 -0.58 -0.70 19.78
N ASN A 474 0.16 -0.82 20.89
CA ASN A 474 1.40 -1.60 20.92
C ASN A 474 1.15 -3.09 20.64
N GLU A 475 0.05 -3.60 21.18
CA GLU A 475 -0.37 -5.00 21.05
C GLU A 475 -0.65 -5.35 19.58
N ASP A 476 -1.24 -4.42 18.82
CA ASP A 476 -1.53 -4.59 17.39
C ASP A 476 -0.25 -4.76 16.58
N ILE A 477 0.77 -3.97 16.89
CA ILE A 477 2.08 -4.05 16.23
C ILE A 477 2.79 -5.34 16.62
N GLU A 478 2.73 -5.75 17.88
CA GLU A 478 3.31 -7.02 18.31
C GLU A 478 2.67 -8.21 17.59
N ALA A 479 1.35 -8.17 17.35
CA ALA A 479 0.67 -9.19 16.54
C ALA A 479 1.25 -9.27 15.12
N VAL A 480 1.55 -8.14 14.48
CA VAL A 480 2.22 -8.10 13.18
C VAL A 480 3.65 -8.65 13.28
N ARG A 481 4.46 -8.14 14.21
CA ARG A 481 5.87 -8.51 14.39
C ARG A 481 6.08 -10.00 14.59
N LYS A 482 5.24 -10.61 15.43
CA LYS A 482 5.36 -12.03 15.77
C LYS A 482 4.78 -12.95 14.71
N ASN A 483 3.91 -12.43 13.83
CA ASN A 483 3.26 -13.21 12.79
C ASN A 483 3.74 -12.90 11.37
N MET A 484 4.72 -12.02 11.21
CA MET A 484 5.41 -11.77 9.94
C MET A 484 6.84 -12.36 9.99
N PRO A 485 7.16 -13.37 9.17
CA PRO A 485 8.49 -13.97 9.21
C PRO A 485 9.58 -12.97 8.85
N GLY A 486 10.69 -13.00 9.58
CA GLY A 486 11.83 -12.13 9.33
C GLY A 486 11.54 -10.64 9.55
N TRP A 487 10.65 -10.28 10.47
CA TRP A 487 10.43 -8.87 10.84
C TRP A 487 11.76 -8.16 11.18
N ASN A 488 12.01 -6.99 10.59
CA ASN A 488 13.27 -6.23 10.58
C ASN A 488 14.47 -6.89 9.87
N ILE A 489 14.30 -8.00 9.18
CA ILE A 489 15.31 -8.65 8.32
C ILE A 489 14.85 -8.68 6.85
N LEU A 490 13.62 -9.14 6.61
CA LEU A 490 12.97 -9.18 5.30
C LEU A 490 12.15 -7.91 5.04
N TYR A 491 11.36 -7.51 6.02
CA TYR A 491 10.48 -6.35 5.96
C TYR A 491 10.34 -5.76 7.36
N GLY A 492 10.18 -4.44 7.45
CA GLY A 492 9.96 -3.76 8.72
C GLY A 492 9.51 -2.33 8.53
N ILE A 493 8.95 -1.78 9.60
CA ILE A 493 8.57 -0.37 9.72
C ILE A 493 9.22 0.17 11.00
N PRO A 494 9.85 1.36 10.99
CA PRO A 494 10.36 2.03 12.18
C PRO A 494 9.24 2.52 13.12
N ILE A 495 8.50 1.61 13.75
CA ILE A 495 7.28 1.91 14.54
C ILE A 495 7.52 2.96 15.63
N GLU A 496 8.64 2.90 16.35
CA GLU A 496 8.93 3.90 17.39
C GLU A 496 9.17 5.29 16.82
N GLY A 497 9.70 5.39 15.60
CA GLY A 497 9.78 6.65 14.85
C GLY A 497 8.40 7.11 14.38
N LEU A 498 7.56 6.20 13.89
CA LEU A 498 6.21 6.50 13.39
C LEU A 498 5.30 7.05 14.50
N LYS A 499 5.34 6.44 15.70
CA LYS A 499 4.63 6.93 16.88
C LYS A 499 4.96 8.38 17.25
N LYS A 500 6.20 8.80 16.99
CA LYS A 500 6.64 10.18 17.26
C LYS A 500 6.12 11.19 16.24
N LEU A 501 5.79 10.77 15.02
CA LEU A 501 5.35 11.68 13.95
C LEU A 501 3.87 12.06 14.08
N SER A 502 3.02 11.11 14.50
CA SER A 502 1.57 11.22 14.75
C SER A 502 0.97 12.64 14.63
N MET A 503 0.53 12.99 13.41
CA MET A 503 -0.10 14.28 13.11
C MET A 503 -1.41 14.10 12.31
N PRO A 504 -2.29 15.11 12.26
CA PRO A 504 -3.43 15.12 11.34
C PRO A 504 -3.01 15.01 9.88
N VAL A 505 -3.82 14.32 9.08
CA VAL A 505 -3.57 14.09 7.66
C VAL A 505 -4.76 14.53 6.80
N VAL A 506 -4.50 14.97 5.58
CA VAL A 506 -5.56 15.20 4.60
C VAL A 506 -5.08 14.77 3.21
N ASN A 507 -5.93 14.06 2.48
CA ASN A 507 -5.73 13.77 1.07
C ASN A 507 -6.56 14.74 0.22
N LEU A 508 -5.88 15.60 -0.52
CA LEU A 508 -6.42 16.59 -1.45
C LEU A 508 -5.63 16.50 -2.75
N GLY A 509 -6.18 15.81 -3.73
CA GLY A 509 -5.58 15.65 -5.05
C GLY A 509 -6.55 15.87 -6.20
N PRO A 510 -6.09 15.60 -7.44
CA PRO A 510 -6.84 15.93 -8.64
C PRO A 510 -7.94 14.91 -8.91
N TRP A 511 -9.02 15.34 -9.54
CA TRP A 511 -10.03 14.42 -10.05
C TRP A 511 -9.60 13.79 -11.37
N GLY A 512 -9.71 12.46 -11.43
CA GLY A 512 -9.52 11.69 -12.66
C GLY A 512 -10.34 10.42 -12.72
N LYS A 513 -10.05 9.61 -13.73
CA LYS A 513 -10.78 8.37 -14.02
C LYS A 513 -9.83 7.31 -14.56
N ASP A 514 -10.24 6.05 -14.43
CA ASP A 514 -9.54 4.89 -14.98
C ASP A 514 -8.07 4.80 -14.53
N LEU A 515 -7.84 5.06 -13.23
CA LEU A 515 -6.54 4.82 -12.59
C LEU A 515 -6.08 3.38 -12.86
N HIS A 516 -4.79 3.22 -13.14
CA HIS A 516 -4.18 1.92 -13.48
C HIS A 516 -4.81 1.22 -14.69
N LYS A 517 -5.39 2.00 -15.62
CA LYS A 517 -5.90 1.49 -16.90
C LYS A 517 -5.35 2.26 -18.10
N ILE A 518 -5.39 1.65 -19.28
CA ILE A 518 -5.01 2.28 -20.57
C ILE A 518 -5.71 3.61 -20.91
N THR A 519 -6.84 3.91 -20.27
CA THR A 519 -7.64 5.14 -20.46
C THR A 519 -7.55 6.09 -19.27
N GLU A 520 -6.54 5.94 -18.41
CA GLU A 520 -6.27 6.87 -17.31
C GLU A 520 -6.21 8.31 -17.82
N ARG A 521 -6.88 9.19 -17.08
CA ARG A 521 -6.99 10.60 -17.41
C ARG A 521 -7.28 11.48 -16.20
N VAL A 522 -6.78 12.69 -16.25
CA VAL A 522 -6.98 13.74 -15.25
C VAL A 522 -7.77 14.92 -15.82
N HIS A 523 -8.60 15.55 -15.00
CA HIS A 523 -9.37 16.73 -15.38
C HIS A 523 -8.56 18.01 -15.14
N LYS A 524 -8.13 18.66 -16.22
CA LYS A 524 -7.23 19.83 -16.25
C LYS A 524 -7.70 20.99 -15.36
N VAL A 525 -8.97 21.37 -15.45
CA VAL A 525 -9.51 22.51 -14.68
C VAL A 525 -9.49 22.22 -13.19
N ASP A 526 -9.72 20.96 -12.80
CA ASP A 526 -9.66 20.57 -11.40
C ASP A 526 -8.21 20.58 -10.90
N ALA A 527 -7.31 19.90 -11.64
CA ALA A 527 -5.92 19.74 -11.26
C ALA A 527 -5.11 21.04 -11.25
N PHE A 528 -5.24 21.93 -12.25
CA PHE A 528 -4.30 23.05 -12.43
C PHE A 528 -4.91 24.43 -12.12
N GLN A 529 -6.22 24.51 -11.91
CA GLN A 529 -6.89 25.78 -11.57
C GLN A 529 -7.50 25.77 -10.17
N ARG A 530 -8.12 24.66 -9.75
CA ARG A 530 -8.81 24.57 -8.45
C ARG A 530 -7.91 24.03 -7.36
N LEU A 531 -7.32 22.86 -7.57
CA LEU A 531 -6.51 22.18 -6.57
C LEU A 531 -5.37 23.03 -5.99
N PRO A 532 -4.58 23.79 -6.79
CA PRO A 532 -3.47 24.59 -6.25
C PRO A 532 -3.97 25.65 -5.26
N LEU A 533 -5.04 26.35 -5.61
CA LEU A 533 -5.66 27.37 -4.76
C LEU A 533 -6.30 26.77 -3.50
N LEU A 534 -6.85 25.56 -3.61
CA LEU A 534 -7.44 24.87 -2.47
C LEU A 534 -6.35 24.42 -1.48
N ILE A 535 -5.27 23.81 -1.97
CA ILE A 535 -4.17 23.37 -1.09
C ILE A 535 -3.50 24.58 -0.43
N GLU A 536 -3.24 25.65 -1.18
CA GLU A 536 -2.74 26.92 -0.64
C GLU A 536 -3.66 27.46 0.48
N HIS A 537 -4.97 27.51 0.23
CA HIS A 537 -5.92 27.96 1.25
C HIS A 537 -5.89 27.08 2.52
N VAL A 538 -5.74 25.76 2.37
CA VAL A 538 -5.64 24.84 3.49
C VAL A 538 -4.34 25.06 4.27
N ILE A 539 -3.21 25.20 3.57
CA ILE A 539 -1.91 25.51 4.18
C ILE A 539 -2.00 26.78 5.03
N ASP A 540 -2.48 27.87 4.43
CA ASP A 540 -2.59 29.16 5.11
C ASP A 540 -3.58 29.10 6.28
N SER A 541 -4.70 28.40 6.11
CA SER A 541 -5.70 28.22 7.17
C SER A 541 -5.14 27.46 8.36
N VAL A 542 -4.35 26.41 8.12
CA VAL A 542 -3.70 25.62 9.18
C VAL A 542 -2.70 26.51 9.93
N PHE A 543 -1.84 27.26 9.23
CA PHE A 543 -0.90 28.16 9.90
C PHE A 543 -1.59 29.26 10.69
N ASN A 544 -2.63 29.89 10.12
CA ASN A 544 -3.38 30.95 10.79
C ASN A 544 -4.13 30.46 12.04
N ALA A 545 -4.53 29.20 12.10
CA ALA A 545 -5.18 28.62 13.28
C ALA A 545 -4.21 28.36 14.45
N LEU A 546 -2.90 28.46 14.22
CA LEU A 546 -1.83 28.20 15.20
C LEU A 546 -1.20 29.49 15.75
N VAL A 547 -1.67 30.67 15.30
CA VAL A 547 -1.29 32.00 15.78
C VAL A 547 -2.28 32.45 16.84
#